data_AF-A0A958YHN1-F1
#
_entry.id   AF-A0A958YHN1-F1
#
_cell.length_a   1.000
_cell.length_b   1.000
_cell.length_c   1.000
_cell.angle_alpha   90.00
_cell.angle_beta   90.00
_cell.angle_gamma   90.00
#
_symmetry.space_group_name_H-M   'P 1'
#
loop_
_entity.id
_entity.type
_entity.pdbx_description
1 polymer ?
#
loop_
_entity_poly.entity_id
_entity_poly.type
_entity_poly.pdbx_seq_one_letter_code
_entity_poly.pdbx_strand_id
1 'polypeptide(L)'
;MKPIWPKINKAIGIVNLTIGIVLFYVIFDLTQKQIAFIQNLTGQNGFPKVDISFFELFLSKRILLLFGILSTTSGILILLRKKLGWVLGYSFLLIITLTLTQITVFGISDVTITVIGPEYWIQIYSGFGLLVSLGFLILLSTKPIRILNRINRYSWLLSFGIVLILYLTPRIL
;
A
#
# COMPACT_ATOMS: atom_id res chain seq x y z
N MET A 1 -31.63 -9.75 9.99
CA MET A 1 -30.51 -9.97 9.05
C MET A 1 -29.39 -10.72 9.76
N LYS A 2 -28.93 -11.88 9.24
CA LYS A 2 -27.76 -12.60 9.78
C LYS A 2 -26.56 -11.65 9.81
N PRO A 3 -25.66 -11.72 10.81
CA PRO A 3 -24.54 -10.79 10.88
C PRO A 3 -23.70 -10.95 9.62
N ILE A 4 -23.63 -9.90 8.80
CA ILE A 4 -22.83 -9.84 7.56
C ILE A 4 -21.32 -9.80 7.89
N TRP A 5 -20.97 -9.53 9.15
CA TRP A 5 -19.60 -9.33 9.61
C TRP A 5 -18.63 -10.49 9.35
N PRO A 6 -18.97 -11.76 9.62
CA PRO A 6 -18.08 -12.87 9.35
C PRO A 6 -17.71 -12.98 7.86
N LYS A 7 -18.61 -12.60 6.94
CA LYS A 7 -18.32 -12.58 5.51
C LYS A 7 -17.36 -11.45 5.15
N ILE A 8 -17.57 -10.24 5.68
CA ILE A 8 -16.69 -9.10 5.40
C ILE A 8 -15.29 -9.32 6.00
N ASN A 9 -15.18 -9.86 7.23
CA ASN A 9 -13.89 -10.22 7.82
C ASN A 9 -13.16 -11.23 6.93
N LYS A 10 -13.87 -12.24 6.42
CA LYS A 10 -13.29 -13.24 5.52
C LYS A 10 -12.78 -12.58 4.23
N ALA A 11 -13.58 -11.71 3.61
CA ALA A 11 -13.19 -11.01 2.38
C ALA A 11 -11.96 -10.13 2.59
N ILE A 12 -11.94 -9.28 3.63
CA ILE A 12 -10.81 -8.38 3.92
C ILE A 12 -9.56 -9.18 4.29
N GLY A 13 -9.70 -10.25 5.08
CA GLY A 13 -8.60 -11.13 5.43
C GLY A 13 -7.95 -11.78 4.20
N ILE A 14 -8.76 -12.24 3.25
CA ILE A 14 -8.27 -12.79 1.97
C ILE A 14 -7.56 -11.71 1.15
N VAL A 15 -8.14 -10.51 1.03
CA VAL A 15 -7.53 -9.42 0.26
C VAL A 15 -6.14 -9.05 0.82
N ASN A 16 -6.03 -8.88 2.15
CA ASN A 16 -4.74 -8.59 2.79
C ASN A 16 -3.72 -9.72 2.60
N LEU A 17 -4.16 -10.98 2.68
CA LEU A 17 -3.28 -12.12 2.40
C LEU A 17 -2.78 -12.11 0.95
N THR A 18 -3.66 -11.89 -0.02
CA THR A 18 -3.29 -11.84 -1.44
C THR A 18 -2.28 -10.71 -1.69
N ILE A 19 -2.52 -9.52 -1.14
CA ILE A 19 -1.59 -8.38 -1.24
C ILE A 19 -0.23 -8.75 -0.65
N GLY A 20 -0.20 -9.37 0.53
CA GLY A 20 1.04 -9.83 1.17
C GLY A 20 1.83 -10.83 0.32
N ILE A 21 1.16 -11.83 -0.24
CA ILE A 21 1.77 -12.85 -1.12
C ILE A 21 2.33 -12.20 -2.39
N VAL A 22 1.57 -11.31 -3.03
CA VAL A 22 2.02 -10.58 -4.22
C VAL A 22 3.26 -9.74 -3.91
N LEU A 23 3.30 -9.07 -2.76
CA LEU A 23 4.49 -8.32 -2.33
C LEU A 23 5.71 -9.22 -2.16
N PHE A 24 5.57 -10.39 -1.53
CA PHE A 24 6.69 -11.34 -1.42
C PHE A 24 7.17 -11.84 -2.78
N TYR A 25 6.25 -12.12 -3.70
CA TYR A 25 6.60 -12.50 -5.07
C TYR A 25 7.38 -11.38 -5.79
N VAL A 26 6.92 -10.13 -5.70
CA VAL A 26 7.60 -8.97 -6.29
C VAL A 26 8.99 -8.77 -5.70
N ILE A 27 9.15 -8.91 -4.37
CA ILE A 27 10.45 -8.81 -3.73
C ILE A 27 11.38 -9.91 -4.26
N PHE A 28 10.90 -11.14 -4.34
CA PHE A 28 11.68 -12.26 -4.87
C PHE A 28 12.13 -12.02 -6.32
N ASP A 29 11.22 -11.59 -7.20
CA ASP A 29 11.51 -11.27 -8.60
C ASP A 29 12.53 -10.12 -8.73
N LEU A 30 12.37 -9.05 -7.96
CA LEU A 30 13.32 -7.93 -7.94
C LEU A 30 14.71 -8.35 -7.46
N THR A 31 14.79 -9.19 -6.42
CA THR A 31 16.06 -9.73 -5.93
C THR A 31 16.73 -10.60 -6.99
N GLN A 32 15.98 -11.49 -7.66
CA GLN A 32 16.50 -12.34 -8.75
C GLN A 32 17.02 -11.51 -9.93
N LYS A 33 16.25 -10.52 -10.39
CA LYS A 33 16.67 -9.61 -11.47
C LYS A 33 17.94 -8.84 -11.12
N GLN A 34 18.06 -8.39 -9.87
CA GLN A 34 19.23 -7.67 -9.39
C GLN A 34 20.47 -8.57 -9.32
N ILE A 35 20.32 -9.84 -8.91
CA ILE A 35 21.40 -10.83 -8.94
C ILE A 35 21.84 -11.10 -10.39
N ALA A 36 20.89 -11.38 -11.29
CA ALA A 36 21.19 -11.64 -12.70
C ALA A 36 21.89 -10.45 -13.37
N PHE A 37 21.47 -9.23 -13.06
CA PHE A 37 22.11 -8.01 -13.55
C PHE A 37 23.57 -7.89 -13.09
N ILE A 38 23.84 -8.17 -11.82
CA ILE A 38 25.21 -8.09 -11.27
C ILE A 38 26.10 -9.22 -11.80
N GLN A 39 25.54 -10.42 -11.98
CA GLN A 39 26.22 -11.53 -12.64
C GLN A 39 26.57 -11.19 -14.11
N ASN A 40 25.65 -10.55 -14.84
CA ASN A 40 25.92 -10.10 -16.21
C ASN A 40 26.99 -9.01 -16.27
N LEU A 41 27.00 -8.06 -15.33
CA LEU A 41 28.03 -7.02 -15.25
C LEU A 41 29.41 -7.59 -14.90
N THR A 42 29.48 -8.52 -13.95
CA THR A 42 30.73 -9.18 -13.55
C THR A 42 31.25 -10.17 -14.60
N GLY A 43 30.38 -10.65 -15.48
CA GLY A 43 30.74 -11.44 -16.67
C GLY A 43 31.30 -10.60 -17.83
N GLN A 44 31.13 -9.28 -17.82
CA GLN A 44 31.77 -8.37 -18.78
C GLN A 44 33.16 -7.97 -18.28
N ASN A 45 34.19 -8.19 -19.10
CA ASN A 45 35.58 -7.88 -18.77
C ASN A 45 35.72 -6.42 -18.28
N GLY A 46 36.15 -6.23 -17.03
CA GLY A 46 36.43 -4.90 -16.44
C GLY A 46 35.75 -4.63 -15.10
N PHE A 47 34.73 -5.40 -14.71
CA PHE A 47 34.09 -5.25 -13.39
C PHE A 47 34.63 -6.27 -12.38
N PRO A 48 34.92 -5.85 -11.13
CA PRO A 48 35.33 -6.78 -10.07
C PRO A 48 34.20 -7.76 -9.77
N LYS A 49 34.52 -9.06 -9.63
CA LYS A 49 33.54 -10.05 -9.18
C LYS A 49 33.06 -9.68 -7.78
N VAL A 50 31.78 -9.37 -7.66
CA VAL A 50 31.14 -9.11 -6.37
C VAL A 50 30.24 -10.30 -6.05
N ASP A 51 30.59 -11.06 -5.02
CA ASP A 51 29.71 -12.07 -4.44
C ASP A 51 28.68 -11.36 -3.58
N ILE A 52 27.44 -11.27 -4.07
CA ILE A 52 26.35 -10.63 -3.35
C ILE A 52 25.39 -11.69 -2.85
N SER A 53 25.16 -11.70 -1.53
CA SER A 53 24.23 -12.62 -0.90
C SER A 53 22.78 -12.28 -1.24
N PHE A 54 21.99 -13.28 -1.65
CA PHE A 54 20.55 -13.15 -1.86
C PHE A 54 19.87 -12.55 -0.62
N PHE A 55 20.29 -12.97 0.58
CA PHE A 55 19.68 -12.53 1.83
C PHE A 55 19.92 -11.05 2.11
N GLU A 56 21.12 -10.54 1.78
CA GLU A 56 21.44 -9.12 1.91
C GLU A 56 20.63 -8.26 0.93
N LEU A 57 20.51 -8.71 -0.32
CA LEU A 57 19.67 -8.03 -1.32
C LEU A 57 18.19 -8.09 -0.98
N PHE A 58 17.72 -9.22 -0.46
CA PHE A 58 16.35 -9.37 0.01
C PHE A 58 16.07 -8.41 1.17
N LEU A 59 16.94 -8.38 2.18
CA LEU A 59 16.87 -7.44 3.30
C LEU A 59 17.04 -6.00 2.85
N SER A 60 17.73 -5.68 1.75
CA SER A 60 17.83 -4.31 1.26
C SER A 60 16.45 -3.70 0.93
N LYS A 61 15.44 -4.54 0.60
CA LYS A 61 14.06 -4.13 0.33
C LYS A 61 13.19 -4.03 1.60
N ARG A 62 13.78 -3.55 2.70
CA ARG A 62 13.21 -3.49 4.08
C ARG A 62 11.75 -3.02 4.13
N ILE A 63 11.43 -1.96 3.38
CA ILE A 63 10.10 -1.32 3.39
C ILE A 63 9.05 -2.22 2.73
N LEU A 64 9.36 -2.78 1.55
CA LEU A 64 8.48 -3.72 0.86
C LEU A 64 8.28 -5.01 1.68
N LEU A 65 9.35 -5.50 2.33
CA LEU A 65 9.26 -6.64 3.24
C LEU A 65 8.34 -6.37 4.43
N LEU A 66 8.49 -5.20 5.06
CA LEU A 66 7.64 -4.78 6.17
C LEU A 66 6.17 -4.70 5.73
N PHE A 67 5.89 -4.20 4.52
CA PHE A 67 4.55 -4.21 3.93
C PHE A 67 4.01 -5.63 3.69
N GLY A 68 4.82 -6.52 3.12
CA GLY A 68 4.43 -7.92 2.92
C GLY A 68 4.09 -8.62 4.24
N ILE A 69 4.92 -8.44 5.26
CA ILE A 69 4.72 -9.03 6.59
C ILE A 69 3.47 -8.46 7.26
N LEU A 70 3.30 -7.13 7.29
CA LEU A 70 2.13 -6.50 7.92
C LEU A 70 0.82 -6.90 7.24
N SER A 71 0.79 -6.94 5.90
CA SER A 71 -0.39 -7.34 5.15
C SER A 71 -0.75 -8.81 5.38
N THR A 72 0.24 -9.70 5.33
CA THR A 72 0.04 -11.14 5.56
C THR A 72 -0.41 -11.44 6.98
N THR A 73 0.29 -10.89 7.98
CA THR A 73 -0.05 -11.08 9.41
C THR A 73 -1.41 -10.48 9.76
N SER A 74 -1.74 -9.30 9.21
CA SER A 74 -3.07 -8.72 9.31
C SER A 74 -4.13 -9.65 8.72
N GLY A 75 -3.93 -10.15 7.49
CA GLY A 75 -4.87 -11.03 6.82
C GLY A 75 -5.15 -12.32 7.59
N ILE A 76 -4.10 -13.00 8.06
CA ILE A 76 -4.22 -14.20 8.92
C ILE A 76 -5.02 -13.89 10.19
N LEU A 77 -4.67 -12.82 10.90
CA LEU A 77 -5.32 -12.47 12.16
C LEU A 77 -6.79 -12.06 11.96
N ILE A 78 -7.12 -11.39 10.85
CA ILE A 78 -8.50 -11.05 10.50
C ILE A 78 -9.31 -12.32 10.19
N LEU A 79 -8.74 -13.29 9.46
CA LEU A 79 -9.38 -14.59 9.22
C LEU A 79 -9.63 -15.36 10.53
N LEU A 80 -8.68 -15.30 11.46
CA LEU A 80 -8.81 -15.84 12.82
C LEU A 80 -9.72 -14.99 13.73
N ARG A 81 -10.34 -13.94 13.20
CA ARG A 81 -11.26 -13.02 13.91
C ARG A 81 -10.61 -12.31 15.11
N LYS A 82 -9.29 -12.15 15.11
CA LYS A 82 -8.55 -11.43 16.15
C LYS A 82 -8.62 -9.92 15.90
N LYS A 83 -8.88 -9.14 16.96
CA LYS A 83 -8.93 -7.66 16.88
C LYS A 83 -7.60 -7.06 16.41
N LEU A 84 -6.47 -7.67 16.77
CA LEU A 84 -5.13 -7.22 16.39
C LEU A 84 -4.94 -7.17 14.86
N GLY A 85 -5.58 -8.08 14.11
CA GLY A 85 -5.48 -8.09 12.65
C GLY A 85 -6.02 -6.81 12.00
N TRP A 86 -7.07 -6.23 12.58
CA TRP A 86 -7.64 -4.95 12.14
C TRP A 86 -6.73 -3.78 12.45
N VAL A 87 -6.08 -3.79 13.61
CA VAL A 87 -5.11 -2.75 13.99
C VAL A 87 -3.92 -2.78 13.04
N LEU A 88 -3.35 -3.97 12.79
CA LEU A 88 -2.23 -4.14 11.86
C LEU A 88 -2.61 -3.74 10.42
N GLY A 89 -3.82 -4.08 9.97
CA GLY A 89 -4.30 -3.69 8.63
C GLY A 89 -4.48 -2.18 8.48
N TYR A 90 -4.94 -1.51 9.54
CA TYR A 90 -5.03 -0.05 9.57
C TYR A 90 -3.65 0.61 9.58
N SER A 91 -2.73 0.13 10.43
CA SER A 91 -1.35 0.63 10.48
C SER A 91 -0.62 0.44 9.14
N PHE A 92 -0.81 -0.70 8.49
CA PHE A 92 -0.30 -0.99 7.15
C PHE A 92 -0.74 0.08 6.13
N LEU A 93 -2.03 0.40 6.10
CA LEU A 93 -2.54 1.44 5.19
C LEU A 93 -2.04 2.84 5.53
N LEU A 94 -1.84 3.13 6.81
CA LEU A 94 -1.30 4.41 7.26
C LEU A 94 0.14 4.60 6.78
N ILE A 95 0.98 3.57 6.90
CA ILE A 95 2.36 3.63 6.42
C ILE A 95 2.41 3.68 4.89
N ILE A 96 1.56 2.92 4.18
CA ILE A 96 1.43 3.00 2.71
C ILE A 96 1.07 4.41 2.28
N THR A 97 0.13 5.05 2.98
CA THR A 97 -0.31 6.40 2.62
C THR A 97 0.81 7.41 2.84
N LEU A 98 1.51 7.34 3.97
CA LEU A 98 2.65 8.23 4.24
C LEU A 98 3.75 8.07 3.20
N THR A 99 4.08 6.84 2.81
CA THR A 99 5.09 6.56 1.78
C THR A 99 4.65 7.03 0.39
N LEU A 100 3.38 6.82 0.03
CA LEU A 100 2.83 7.31 -1.24
C LEU A 100 2.75 8.84 -1.27
N THR A 101 2.39 9.50 -0.17
CA THR A 101 2.37 10.97 -0.10
C THR A 101 3.77 11.54 -0.32
N GLN A 102 4.81 10.93 0.27
CA GLN A 102 6.19 11.34 0.00
C GLN A 102 6.56 11.17 -1.48
N ILE A 103 6.25 10.02 -2.08
CA ILE A 103 6.49 9.79 -3.52
C ILE A 103 5.72 10.81 -4.37
N THR A 104 4.51 11.17 -3.99
CA THR A 104 3.69 12.12 -4.73
C THR A 104 4.23 13.54 -4.62
N VAL A 105 4.55 13.99 -3.40
CA VAL A 105 5.04 15.36 -3.15
C VAL A 105 6.45 15.56 -3.71
N PHE A 106 7.36 14.61 -3.52
CA PHE A 106 8.75 14.71 -3.97
C PHE A 106 8.98 14.17 -5.38
N GLY A 107 8.13 13.25 -5.88
CA GLY A 107 8.21 12.78 -7.26
C GLY A 107 7.78 13.86 -8.26
N ILE A 108 6.84 14.73 -7.89
CA ILE A 108 6.44 15.88 -8.73
C ILE A 108 7.60 16.87 -8.91
N SER A 109 8.52 17.00 -7.94
CA SER A 109 9.67 17.91 -8.08
C SER A 109 10.77 17.41 -9.04
N ASP A 110 10.93 16.08 -9.22
CA ASP A 110 11.98 15.50 -10.08
C ASP A 110 11.48 15.11 -11.49
N VAL A 111 10.17 14.93 -11.68
CA VAL A 111 9.58 14.45 -12.96
C VAL A 111 9.41 15.56 -14.01
N THR A 112 9.68 16.82 -13.66
CA THR A 112 9.69 17.97 -14.59
C THR A 112 10.69 17.84 -15.76
N ILE A 113 11.49 16.76 -15.82
CA ILE A 113 12.57 16.59 -16.82
C ILE A 113 12.27 15.49 -17.88
N THR A 114 11.19 14.70 -17.76
CA THR A 114 10.91 13.62 -18.74
C THR A 114 9.73 13.90 -19.67
N VAL A 115 9.88 13.52 -20.94
CA VAL A 115 9.10 13.84 -22.17
C VAL A 115 7.58 13.53 -22.11
N ILE A 116 7.08 12.98 -21.01
CA ILE A 116 5.65 12.73 -20.79
C ILE A 116 5.11 13.90 -19.98
N GLY A 117 4.21 14.69 -20.58
CA GLY A 117 3.71 15.93 -19.98
C GLY A 117 3.26 15.78 -18.51
N PRO A 118 3.46 16.81 -17.66
CA PRO A 118 3.22 16.77 -16.22
C PRO A 118 1.78 16.34 -15.86
N GLU A 119 0.82 16.58 -16.75
CA GLU A 119 -0.60 16.23 -16.60
C GLU A 119 -0.85 14.72 -16.44
N TYR A 120 -0.09 13.87 -17.15
CA TYR A 120 -0.27 12.40 -17.08
C TYR A 120 0.14 11.86 -15.70
N TRP A 121 1.25 12.36 -15.17
CA TRP A 121 1.74 11.98 -13.85
C TRP A 121 0.82 12.51 -12.75
N ILE A 122 0.34 13.76 -12.86
CA ILE A 122 -0.65 14.33 -11.94
C ILE A 122 -1.92 13.48 -11.89
N GLN A 123 -2.40 12.95 -13.03
CA GLN A 123 -3.57 12.06 -13.07
C GLN A 123 -3.31 10.70 -12.39
N ILE A 124 -2.15 10.08 -12.62
CA ILE A 124 -1.80 8.81 -11.96
C ILE A 124 -1.71 8.97 -10.45
N TYR A 125 -0.98 10.00 -9.99
CA TYR A 125 -0.78 10.24 -8.56
C TYR A 125 -2.08 10.65 -7.86
N SER A 126 -2.92 11.48 -8.49
CA SER A 126 -4.23 11.87 -7.95
C SER A 126 -5.24 10.70 -7.91
N GLY A 127 -5.18 9.79 -8.87
CA GLY A 127 -5.97 8.54 -8.87
C GLY A 127 -5.55 7.59 -7.75
N PHE A 128 -4.24 7.42 -7.54
CA PHE A 128 -3.71 6.64 -6.41
C PHE A 128 -4.10 7.25 -5.06
N GLY A 129 -3.99 8.58 -4.91
CA GLY A 129 -4.42 9.28 -3.70
C GLY A 129 -5.89 9.03 -3.36
N LEU A 130 -6.77 9.08 -4.37
CA LEU A 130 -8.20 8.81 -4.17
C LEU A 130 -8.46 7.35 -3.75
N LEU A 131 -7.79 6.38 -4.35
CA LEU A 131 -7.93 4.96 -3.96
C LEU A 131 -7.50 4.74 -2.50
N VAL A 132 -6.42 5.38 -2.07
CA VAL A 132 -5.92 5.32 -0.70
C VAL A 132 -6.90 5.99 0.28
N SER A 133 -7.40 7.18 -0.06
CA SER A 133 -8.41 7.88 0.75
C SER A 133 -9.71 7.06 0.88
N LEU A 134 -10.18 6.44 -0.21
CA LEU A 134 -11.33 5.54 -0.18
C LEU A 134 -11.06 4.30 0.69
N GLY A 135 -9.88 3.70 0.59
CA GLY A 135 -9.48 2.57 1.43
C GLY A 135 -9.54 2.90 2.91
N PHE A 136 -9.04 4.08 3.30
CA PHE A 136 -9.15 4.58 4.66
C PHE A 136 -10.59 4.82 5.11
N LEU A 137 -11.40 5.43 4.25
CA LEU A 137 -12.80 5.70 4.56
C LEU A 137 -13.57 4.39 4.79
N ILE A 138 -13.35 3.37 3.95
CA ILE A 138 -13.94 2.04 4.10
C ILE A 138 -13.48 1.38 5.41
N LEU A 139 -12.20 1.49 5.76
CA LEU A 139 -11.69 0.93 7.03
C LEU A 139 -12.23 1.64 8.27
N LEU A 140 -12.28 2.97 8.27
CA LEU A 140 -12.92 3.76 9.33
C LEU A 140 -14.42 3.45 9.45
N SER A 141 -15.05 3.03 8.36
CA SER A 141 -16.44 2.55 8.37
C SER A 141 -16.61 1.20 9.08
N THR A 142 -15.54 0.43 9.31
CA THR A 142 -15.67 -0.88 9.98
C THR A 142 -15.84 -0.71 11.49
N LYS A 143 -16.84 -1.39 12.07
CA LYS A 143 -17.10 -1.46 13.53
C LYS A 143 -15.84 -1.58 14.39
N PRO A 144 -14.89 -2.51 14.15
CA PRO A 144 -13.74 -2.65 15.04
C PRO A 144 -12.88 -1.39 15.13
N ILE A 145 -12.64 -0.71 14.00
CA ILE A 145 -11.86 0.54 13.95
C ILE A 145 -12.67 1.71 14.49
N ARG A 146 -13.96 1.76 14.18
CA ARG A 146 -14.87 2.81 14.69
C ARG A 146 -14.99 2.79 16.21
N ILE A 147 -15.04 1.60 16.81
CA ILE A 147 -15.05 1.42 18.27
C ILE A 147 -13.70 1.83 18.87
N LEU A 148 -12.59 1.47 18.22
CA LEU A 148 -11.24 1.86 18.65
C LEU A 148 -11.09 3.39 18.72
N ASN A 149 -11.56 4.10 17.70
CA ASN A 149 -11.40 5.54 17.56
C ASN A 149 -12.61 6.37 18.07
N ARG A 150 -13.61 5.73 18.70
CA ARG A 150 -14.86 6.36 19.20
C ARG A 150 -15.55 7.26 18.17
N ILE A 151 -15.55 6.87 16.89
CA ILE A 151 -16.07 7.70 15.80
C ILE A 151 -17.60 7.56 15.70
N ASN A 152 -18.33 8.68 15.77
CA ASN A 152 -19.78 8.70 15.54
C ASN A 152 -20.09 8.45 14.05
N ARG A 153 -21.13 7.64 13.77
CA ARG A 153 -21.53 7.24 12.41
C ARG A 153 -21.95 8.44 11.55
N TYR A 154 -22.61 9.43 12.16
CA TYR A 154 -23.05 10.65 11.48
C TYR A 154 -21.88 11.55 11.11
N SER A 155 -20.94 11.78 12.03
CA SER A 155 -19.72 12.55 11.76
C SER A 155 -18.87 11.91 10.66
N TRP A 156 -18.77 10.58 10.64
CA TRP A 156 -18.06 9.86 9.56
C TRP A 156 -18.72 10.04 8.18
N LEU A 157 -20.05 9.91 8.09
CA LEU A 157 -20.79 10.15 6.84
C LEU A 157 -20.63 11.59 6.34
N LEU A 158 -20.60 12.55 7.27
CA LEU A 158 -20.44 13.97 6.96
C LEU A 158 -19.03 14.26 6.44
N SER A 159 -17.99 13.73 7.09
CA SER A 159 -16.61 13.82 6.59
C SER A 159 -16.43 13.13 5.24
N PHE A 160 -17.07 11.98 5.02
CA PHE A 160 -17.07 11.29 3.73
C PHE A 160 -17.70 12.16 2.63
N GLY A 161 -18.88 12.74 2.90
CA GLY A 161 -19.55 13.64 1.96
C GLY A 161 -18.70 14.86 1.61
N ILE A 162 -18.06 15.50 2.59
CA ILE A 162 -17.20 16.66 2.37
C ILE A 162 -16.00 16.31 1.48
N VAL A 163 -15.30 15.21 1.76
CA VAL A 163 -14.14 14.78 0.94
C VAL A 163 -14.57 14.45 -0.49
N LEU A 164 -15.72 13.79 -0.65
CA LEU A 164 -16.24 13.42 -1.96
C LEU A 164 -16.67 14.65 -2.77
N ILE A 165 -17.29 15.65 -2.12
CA ILE A 165 -17.61 16.94 -2.74
C ILE A 165 -16.31 17.62 -3.16
N LEU A 166 -15.37 17.87 -2.23
CA LEU A 166 -14.10 18.56 -2.51
C LEU A 166 -13.31 17.92 -3.66
N TYR A 167 -13.35 16.60 -3.80
CA TYR A 167 -12.67 15.90 -4.90
C TYR A 167 -13.42 16.01 -6.25
N LEU A 168 -14.75 16.12 -6.24
CA LEU A 168 -15.56 16.27 -7.45
C LEU A 168 -15.68 17.72 -7.94
N THR A 169 -15.50 18.71 -7.05
CA THR A 169 -15.61 20.14 -7.38
C THR A 169 -14.58 20.67 -8.40
N PRO A 170 -13.32 20.20 -8.52
CA PRO A 170 -12.37 20.77 -9.47
C PRO A 170 -12.72 20.49 -10.95
N ARG A 171 -13.83 19.80 -11.25
CA ARG A 171 -14.38 19.65 -12.61
C ARG A 171 -15.57 20.57 -12.93
N ILE A 172 -15.99 21.45 -12.01
CA ILE A 172 -17.21 22.28 -12.14
C ILE A 172 -16.88 23.77 -12.35
N LEU A 173 -15.60 24.17 -12.34
CA LEU A 173 -15.14 25.52 -12.64
C LEU A 173 -14.28 25.55 -13.90
#